data_AF-B1M2M2-F1
#
_entry.id   AF-B1M2M2-F1
#
_cell.length_a   1.000
_cell.length_b   1.000
_cell.length_c   1.000
_cell.angle_alpha   90.00
_cell.angle_beta   90.00
_cell.angle_gamma   90.00
#
_symmetry.space_group_name_H-M   'P 1'
#
loop_
_entity.id
_entity.type
_entity.pdbx_description
1 polymer ?
#
loop_
_entity_poly.entity_id
_entity_poly.type
_entity_poly.pdbx_seq_one_letter_code
_entity_poly.pdbx_strand_id
1 'polypeptide(L)'
;MLTASQARDETLPKLSALVRLAQSSMGSKMAAYDAVGRRIGASGSWVRKFMGRQDTGLDGHVLHNIRAAYERLCSNIEAAADAAEATNALLREDLHAALRADRPAAARTPGGAPAAGAAPRRPGRAAASALVRPDARPRVPGLSGAGDLTDLPLWRAANEEE
;
A
#
# COMPACT_ATOMS: atom_id res chain seq x y z
N MET A 1 -18.80 25.72 28.71
CA MET A 1 -17.57 26.38 28.24
C MET A 1 -16.45 25.37 28.29
N LEU A 2 -15.67 25.26 27.21
CA LEU A 2 -14.43 24.46 27.22
C LEU A 2 -13.37 25.25 27.98
N THR A 3 -12.73 24.67 28.99
CA THR A 3 -11.61 25.33 29.67
C THR A 3 -10.35 25.29 28.79
N ALA A 4 -9.39 26.19 29.04
CA ALA A 4 -8.11 26.18 28.32
C ALA A 4 -7.35 24.85 28.48
N SER A 5 -7.46 24.21 29.66
CA SER A 5 -6.91 22.88 29.91
C SER A 5 -7.58 21.80 29.05
N GLN A 6 -8.91 21.79 28.99
CA GLN A 6 -9.67 20.86 28.14
C GLN A 6 -9.35 21.03 26.66
N ALA A 7 -9.26 22.29 26.19
CA ALA A 7 -8.88 22.59 24.81
C ALA A 7 -7.50 22.03 24.47
N ARG A 8 -6.55 22.16 25.41
CA ARG A 8 -5.20 21.63 25.25
C ARG A 8 -5.20 20.11 25.17
N ASP A 9 -5.87 19.44 26.10
CA ASP A 9 -5.90 17.98 26.17
C ASP A 9 -6.55 17.35 24.93
N GLU A 10 -7.57 18.00 24.35
CA GLU A 10 -8.17 17.58 23.08
C GLU A 10 -7.23 17.80 21.87
N THR A 11 -6.46 18.89 21.88
CA THR A 11 -5.65 19.34 20.73
C THR A 11 -4.31 18.60 20.63
N LEU A 12 -3.68 18.29 21.76
CA LEU A 12 -2.38 17.63 21.86
C LEU A 12 -2.28 16.33 21.03
N PRO A 13 -3.21 15.36 21.13
CA PRO A 13 -3.14 14.13 20.34
C PRO A 13 -3.27 14.40 18.83
N LYS A 14 -4.13 15.34 18.42
CA LYS A 14 -4.31 15.72 17.01
C LYS A 14 -3.03 16.32 16.44
N LEU A 15 -2.41 17.25 17.16
CA LEU A 15 -1.15 17.87 16.76
C LEU A 15 -0.01 16.84 16.73
N SER A 16 0.04 15.94 17.71
CA SER A 16 1.02 14.84 17.75
C SER A 16 0.94 13.94 16.52
N ALA A 17 -0.26 13.56 16.09
CA ALA A 17 -0.46 12.76 14.88
C ALA A 17 0.04 13.49 13.61
N LEU A 18 -0.27 14.78 13.47
CA LEU A 18 0.19 15.60 12.34
C LEU A 18 1.72 15.68 12.29
N VAL A 19 2.37 15.89 13.44
CA VAL A 19 3.83 15.93 13.53
C VAL A 19 4.44 14.57 13.22
N ARG A 20 3.88 13.48 13.73
CA ARG A 20 4.39 12.12 13.45
C ARG A 20 4.35 11.83 11.96
N LEU A 21 3.25 12.16 11.28
CA LEU A 21 3.14 11.99 9.83
C LEU A 21 4.20 12.82 9.08
N ALA A 22 4.35 14.10 9.43
CA ALA A 22 5.34 14.98 8.82
C ALA A 22 6.77 14.51 9.11
N GLN A 23 7.03 13.96 10.29
CA GLN A 23 8.32 13.39 10.64
C GLN A 23 8.63 12.15 9.81
N SER A 24 7.65 11.27 9.59
CA SER A 24 7.83 10.07 8.76
C SER A 24 8.17 10.42 7.31
N SER A 25 7.63 11.50 6.76
CA SER A 25 7.92 11.91 5.38
C SER A 25 9.24 12.69 5.24
N MET A 26 9.65 13.45 6.25
CA MET A 26 10.82 14.33 6.17
C MET A 26 12.09 13.76 6.83
N GLY A 27 11.97 12.75 7.68
CA GLY A 27 13.09 12.16 8.44
C GLY A 27 13.67 13.04 9.55
N SER A 28 13.19 14.29 9.71
CA SER A 28 13.65 15.22 10.75
C SER A 28 12.50 15.76 11.59
N LYS A 29 12.64 15.65 12.92
CA LYS A 29 11.64 16.15 13.87
C LYS A 29 11.54 17.68 13.86
N MET A 30 12.64 18.39 13.61
CA MET A 30 12.64 19.85 13.54
C MET A 30 11.94 20.34 12.27
N ALA A 31 12.26 19.71 11.13
CA ALA A 31 11.55 19.99 9.88
C ALA A 31 10.04 19.72 10.01
N ALA A 32 9.65 18.65 10.71
CA ALA A 32 8.26 18.34 10.97
C ALA A 32 7.54 19.41 11.81
N TYR A 33 8.16 19.92 12.87
CA TYR A 33 7.58 21.03 13.63
C TYR A 33 7.41 22.29 12.78
N ASP A 34 8.41 22.66 11.99
CA ASP A 34 8.33 23.84 11.14
C ASP A 34 7.27 23.69 10.05
N ALA A 35 7.19 22.51 9.43
CA ALA A 35 6.17 22.21 8.41
C ALA A 35 4.76 22.24 8.99
N VAL A 36 4.54 21.58 10.13
CA VAL A 36 3.23 21.59 10.82
C VAL A 36 2.88 22.99 11.29
N GLY A 37 3.85 23.72 11.87
CA GLY A 37 3.68 25.11 12.29
C GLY A 37 3.16 25.97 11.14
N ARG A 38 3.89 26.01 10.00
CA ARG A 38 3.47 26.77 8.82
C ARG A 38 2.06 26.41 8.36
N ARG A 39 1.71 25.12 8.40
CA ARG A 39 0.39 24.62 7.97
C ARG A 39 -0.74 25.09 8.88
N ILE A 40 -0.51 25.20 10.18
CA ILE A 40 -1.55 25.58 11.15
C ILE A 40 -1.56 27.09 11.47
N GLY A 41 -0.66 27.87 10.86
CA GLY A 41 -0.53 29.30 11.13
C GLY A 41 0.28 29.63 12.39
N ALA A 42 1.17 28.73 12.82
CA ALA A 42 2.04 28.90 13.98
C ALA A 42 3.53 28.75 13.60
N SER A 43 4.43 28.99 14.55
CA SER A 43 5.86 28.68 14.36
C SER A 43 6.17 27.24 14.76
N GLY A 44 7.23 26.64 14.20
CA GLY A 44 7.68 25.32 14.65
C GLY A 44 8.19 25.33 16.10
N SER A 45 8.73 26.46 16.56
CA SER A 45 9.03 26.69 17.98
C SER A 45 7.77 26.60 18.86
N TRP A 46 6.66 27.24 18.44
CA TRP A 46 5.38 27.12 19.14
C TRP A 46 4.91 25.65 19.19
N VAL A 47 4.96 24.92 18.08
CA VAL A 47 4.57 23.49 18.03
C VAL A 47 5.39 22.67 19.02
N ARG A 48 6.72 22.86 19.05
CA ARG A 48 7.63 22.20 19.98
C ARG A 48 7.26 22.48 21.44
N LYS A 49 7.05 23.75 21.79
CA LYS A 49 6.72 24.17 23.16
C LYS A 49 5.34 23.65 23.58
N PHE A 50 4.35 23.76 22.71
CA PHE A 50 2.99 23.26 22.95
C PHE A 50 2.99 21.74 23.18
N MET A 51 3.73 20.98 22.36
CA MET A 51 3.90 19.54 22.56
C MET A 51 4.69 19.22 23.84
N GLY A 52 5.66 20.04 24.21
CA GLY A 52 6.41 19.94 25.45
C GLY A 52 5.64 20.33 26.71
N ARG A 53 4.31 20.48 26.63
CA ARG A 53 3.43 20.89 27.74
C ARG A 53 3.78 22.25 28.37
N GLN A 54 4.54 23.09 27.67
CA GLN A 54 4.86 24.44 28.14
C GLN A 54 3.65 25.35 28.04
N ASP A 55 3.60 26.38 28.88
CA ASP A 55 2.54 27.38 28.83
C ASP A 55 2.69 28.23 27.57
N THR A 56 1.81 27.97 26.62
CA THR A 56 1.75 28.63 25.31
C THR A 56 0.28 28.83 25.01
N GLY A 57 -0.12 30.08 24.73
CA GLY A 57 -1.48 30.39 24.33
C GLY A 57 -1.91 29.54 23.12
N LEU A 58 -3.15 29.07 23.17
CA LEU A 58 -3.81 28.37 22.07
C LEU A 58 -4.84 29.30 21.46
N ASP A 59 -4.46 29.98 20.38
CA ASP A 59 -5.35 30.88 19.68
C ASP A 59 -6.45 30.10 18.94
N GLY A 60 -7.64 30.70 18.86
CA GLY A 60 -8.80 30.06 18.23
C GLY A 60 -8.57 29.67 16.77
N HIS A 61 -7.80 30.46 16.01
CA HIS A 61 -7.47 30.16 14.62
C HIS A 61 -6.51 28.96 14.50
N VAL A 62 -5.51 28.87 15.38
CA VAL A 62 -4.59 27.72 15.44
C VAL A 62 -5.36 26.44 15.79
N LEU A 63 -6.26 26.51 16.78
CA LEU A 63 -7.13 25.39 17.15
C LEU A 63 -7.98 24.92 15.96
N HIS A 64 -8.63 25.85 15.26
CA HIS A 64 -9.44 25.52 14.08
C HIS A 64 -8.59 24.87 12.98
N ASN A 65 -7.42 25.43 12.68
CA ASN A 65 -6.52 24.89 11.68
C ASN A 65 -5.99 23.50 12.03
N ILE A 66 -5.70 23.23 13.32
CA ILE A 66 -5.31 21.90 13.78
C ILE A 66 -6.45 20.90 13.54
N ARG A 67 -7.68 21.26 13.91
CA ARG A 67 -8.86 20.39 13.70
C ARG A 67 -9.05 20.08 12.22
N ALA A 68 -9.07 21.11 11.37
CA ALA A 68 -9.22 20.94 9.92
C ALA A 68 -8.07 20.13 9.30
N ALA A 69 -6.82 20.34 9.74
CA ALA A 69 -5.68 19.58 9.25
C ALA A 69 -5.75 18.10 9.65
N TYR A 70 -6.23 17.82 10.87
CA TYR A 70 -6.41 16.48 11.39
C TYR A 70 -7.58 15.75 10.71
N GLU A 71 -8.71 16.41 10.48
CA GLU A 71 -9.85 15.85 9.74
C GLU A 71 -9.43 15.42 8.33
N ARG A 72 -8.69 16.27 7.61
CA ARG A 72 -8.13 15.90 6.29
C ARG A 72 -7.19 14.69 6.38
N LEU A 73 -6.44 14.56 7.47
CA LEU A 73 -5.59 13.39 7.68
C LEU A 73 -6.44 12.12 7.82
N CYS A 74 -7.50 12.16 8.65
CA CYS A 74 -8.42 11.03 8.80
C CYS A 74 -9.04 10.65 7.45
N SER A 75 -9.59 11.62 6.71
CA SER A 75 -10.20 11.36 5.41
C SER A 75 -9.21 10.77 4.41
N ASN A 76 -7.96 11.21 4.42
CA ASN A 76 -6.92 10.63 3.54
C ASN A 76 -6.57 9.19 3.93
N ILE A 77 -6.56 8.87 5.24
CA ILE A 77 -6.31 7.51 5.72
C ILE A 77 -7.46 6.58 5.33
N GLU A 78 -8.70 7.03 5.50
CA GLU A 78 -9.90 6.30 5.09
C GLU A 78 -9.88 6.02 3.58
N ALA A 79 -9.63 7.04 2.76
CA ALA A 79 -9.52 6.87 1.31
C ALA A 79 -8.39 5.93 0.89
N ALA A 80 -7.25 5.96 1.60
CA ALA A 80 -6.14 5.05 1.34
C ALA A 80 -6.47 3.60 1.75
N ALA A 81 -7.24 3.40 2.81
CA ALA A 81 -7.70 2.09 3.24
C ALA A 81 -8.67 1.50 2.19
N ASP A 82 -9.66 2.28 1.75
CA ASP A 82 -10.61 1.86 0.71
C ASP A 82 -9.89 1.47 -0.59
N ALA A 83 -8.90 2.26 -1.01
CA ALA A 83 -8.09 1.97 -2.18
C ALA A 83 -7.26 0.68 -2.03
N ALA A 84 -6.72 0.44 -0.83
CA ALA A 84 -5.95 -0.77 -0.52
C ALA A 84 -6.85 -2.02 -0.53
N GLU A 85 -8.07 -1.93 0.01
CA GLU A 85 -9.06 -3.01 -0.02
C GLU A 85 -9.49 -3.35 -1.44
N ALA A 86 -9.80 -2.34 -2.26
CA ALA A 86 -10.14 -2.53 -3.67
C ALA A 86 -9.00 -3.18 -4.46
N THR A 87 -7.76 -2.72 -4.25
CA THR A 87 -6.58 -3.31 -4.89
C THR A 87 -6.38 -4.77 -4.46
N ASN A 88 -6.58 -5.07 -3.19
CA ASN A 88 -6.45 -6.44 -2.68
C ASN A 88 -7.52 -7.38 -3.25
N ALA A 89 -8.76 -6.90 -3.40
CA ALA A 89 -9.83 -7.67 -4.06
C ALA A 89 -9.45 -8.06 -5.50
N LEU A 90 -8.95 -7.10 -6.28
CA LEU A 90 -8.49 -7.37 -7.65
C LEU A 90 -7.33 -8.39 -7.68
N LEU A 91 -6.33 -8.23 -6.81
CA LEU A 91 -5.21 -9.18 -6.74
C LEU A 91 -5.67 -10.58 -6.35
N ARG A 92 -6.68 -10.71 -5.48
CA ARG A 92 -7.26 -12.02 -5.13
C ARG A 92 -7.98 -12.65 -6.31
N GLU A 93 -8.72 -11.87 -7.08
CA GLU A 93 -9.39 -12.34 -8.30
C GLU A 93 -8.37 -12.81 -9.35
N ASP A 94 -7.31 -12.04 -9.57
CA ASP A 94 -6.22 -12.40 -10.49
C ASP A 94 -5.51 -13.69 -10.04
N LEU A 95 -5.21 -13.83 -8.74
CA LEU A 95 -4.63 -15.05 -8.18
C LEU A 95 -5.56 -16.25 -8.35
N HIS A 96 -6.86 -16.09 -8.09
CA HIS A 96 -7.83 -17.16 -8.31
C HIS A 96 -7.95 -17.54 -9.79
N ALA A 97 -7.89 -16.57 -10.71
CA ALA A 97 -7.90 -16.82 -12.15
C ALA A 97 -6.64 -17.59 -12.57
N ALA A 98 -5.46 -17.17 -12.11
CA ALA A 98 -4.20 -17.84 -12.38
C ALA A 98 -4.18 -19.28 -11.86
N LEU A 99 -4.62 -19.52 -10.63
CA LEU A 99 -4.70 -20.87 -10.04
C LEU A 99 -5.70 -21.78 -10.77
N ARG A 100 -6.78 -21.22 -11.34
CA ARG A 100 -7.72 -22.00 -12.16
C ARG A 100 -7.16 -22.31 -13.55
N ALA A 101 -6.42 -21.38 -14.14
CA ALA A 101 -5.77 -21.57 -15.45
C ALA A 101 -4.63 -22.60 -15.39
N ASP A 102 -3.91 -22.66 -14.27
CA ASP A 102 -2.80 -23.60 -14.06
C ASP A 102 -3.25 -24.99 -13.60
N ARG A 103 -4.54 -25.19 -13.33
CA ARG A 103 -5.08 -26.53 -13.08
C ARG A 103 -5.18 -27.24 -14.44
N PRO A 104 -4.31 -28.21 -14.78
CA PRO A 104 -4.50 -28.98 -15.98
C PRO A 104 -5.89 -29.59 -15.89
N ALA A 105 -6.70 -29.40 -16.93
CA ALA A 105 -7.97 -30.08 -17.06
C ALA A 105 -7.67 -31.57 -16.88
N ALA A 106 -7.98 -32.10 -15.69
CA ALA A 106 -7.83 -33.52 -15.40
C ALA A 106 -8.51 -34.21 -16.57
N ALA A 107 -7.69 -34.93 -17.35
CA ALA A 107 -8.14 -35.60 -18.55
C ALA A 107 -9.39 -36.37 -18.13
N ARG A 108 -10.54 -35.98 -18.67
CA ARG A 108 -11.73 -36.82 -18.60
C ARG A 108 -11.34 -38.10 -19.32
N THR A 109 -10.85 -39.08 -18.57
CA THR A 109 -10.56 -40.41 -19.09
C THR A 109 -11.92 -40.95 -19.55
N PRO A 110 -12.19 -41.12 -20.85
CA PRO A 110 -13.30 -41.95 -21.27
C PRO A 110 -12.79 -43.38 -21.09
N GLY A 111 -12.83 -43.88 -19.86
CA GLY A 111 -12.50 -45.26 -19.52
C GLY A 111 -13.65 -46.16 -19.94
N GLY A 112 -13.68 -46.53 -21.22
CA GLY A 112 -14.62 -47.50 -21.76
C GLY A 112 -14.58 -47.56 -23.29
N ALA A 113 -13.64 -48.31 -23.86
CA ALA A 113 -13.59 -48.71 -25.27
C ALA A 113 -13.63 -50.26 -25.33
N PRO A 114 -13.84 -50.95 -26.49
CA PRO A 114 -13.86 -50.42 -27.87
C PRO A 114 -14.92 -51.04 -28.82
N ALA A 115 -15.13 -50.45 -29.99
CA ALA A 115 -15.48 -51.20 -31.20
C ALA A 115 -14.82 -50.59 -32.44
N ALA A 116 -14.16 -51.45 -33.20
CA ALA A 116 -13.28 -51.21 -34.32
C ALA A 116 -13.90 -50.43 -35.50
N GLY A 117 -13.05 -49.66 -36.20
CA GLY A 117 -13.40 -49.10 -37.49
C GLY A 117 -12.30 -48.22 -38.11
N ALA A 118 -11.33 -48.87 -38.76
CA ALA A 118 -10.51 -48.43 -39.90
C ALA A 118 -9.99 -46.97 -40.02
N ALA A 119 -8.66 -46.84 -40.05
CA ALA A 119 -7.90 -45.67 -40.52
C ALA A 119 -7.88 -45.56 -42.08
N PRO A 120 -7.14 -44.64 -42.75
CA PRO A 120 -6.59 -43.32 -42.38
C PRO A 120 -6.94 -42.22 -43.44
N ARG A 121 -6.70 -40.92 -43.14
CA ARG A 121 -6.09 -39.90 -44.06
C ARG A 121 -6.13 -38.49 -43.45
N ARG A 122 -4.94 -37.92 -43.21
CA ARG A 122 -4.67 -36.46 -43.18
C ARG A 122 -4.43 -36.01 -44.64
N PRO A 123 -4.58 -34.72 -45.05
CA PRO A 123 -3.90 -33.59 -44.43
C PRO A 123 -4.72 -32.29 -44.34
N GLY A 124 -4.33 -31.38 -43.44
CA GLY A 124 -4.93 -30.05 -43.34
C GLY A 124 -4.31 -29.25 -42.19
N ARG A 125 -3.09 -28.76 -42.41
CA ARG A 125 -2.34 -27.89 -41.49
C ARG A 125 -2.95 -26.49 -41.58
N ALA A 126 -3.73 -26.09 -40.57
CA ALA A 126 -4.10 -24.68 -40.38
C ALA A 126 -2.95 -23.97 -39.63
N ALA A 127 -2.52 -22.84 -40.18
CA ALA A 127 -1.44 -22.02 -39.67
C ALA A 127 -1.79 -21.42 -38.30
N ALA A 128 -0.84 -21.46 -37.37
CA ALA A 128 -0.92 -20.73 -36.12
C ALA A 128 -0.92 -19.23 -36.42
N SER A 129 -1.95 -18.51 -35.96
CA SER A 129 -1.90 -17.05 -35.90
C SER A 129 -0.79 -16.64 -34.94
N ALA A 130 0.26 -16.01 -35.47
CA ALA A 130 1.28 -15.36 -34.68
C ALA A 130 0.65 -14.16 -33.96
N LEU A 131 0.49 -14.25 -32.64
CA LEU A 131 0.19 -13.09 -31.82
C LEU A 131 1.43 -12.20 -31.80
N VAL A 132 1.35 -11.08 -32.53
CA VAL A 132 2.28 -9.96 -32.44
C VAL A 132 2.24 -9.43 -31.01
N ARG A 133 3.40 -9.44 -30.35
CA ARG A 133 3.61 -8.88 -29.01
C ARG A 133 3.83 -7.38 -29.14
N PRO A 134 3.00 -6.50 -28.56
CA PRO A 134 3.38 -5.10 -28.42
C PRO A 134 4.47 -5.00 -27.35
N ASP A 135 5.64 -4.51 -27.76
CA ASP A 135 6.76 -4.15 -26.92
C ASP A 135 6.43 -2.84 -26.20
N ALA A 136 6.28 -2.91 -24.87
CA ALA A 136 6.24 -1.73 -24.00
C ALA A 136 6.76 -2.13 -22.62
N ARG A 137 8.07 -1.94 -22.40
CA ARG A 137 8.68 -2.03 -21.06
C ARG A 137 8.38 -0.75 -20.26
N PRO A 138 7.80 -0.84 -19.05
CA PRO A 138 8.03 0.20 -18.05
C PRO A 138 9.42 0.01 -17.44
N ARG A 139 10.27 1.05 -17.53
CA ARG A 139 11.53 1.14 -16.77
C ARG A 139 11.21 1.14 -15.27
N VAL A 140 11.71 0.16 -14.54
CA VAL A 140 11.71 0.18 -13.07
C VAL A 140 13.02 0.84 -12.60
N PRO A 141 12.99 1.88 -11.74
CA PRO A 141 14.18 2.42 -11.10
C PRO A 141 14.83 1.37 -10.19
N GLY A 142 16.15 1.20 -10.30
CA GLY A 142 16.91 0.16 -9.60
C GLY A 142 16.93 0.32 -8.09
N LEU A 143 16.60 -0.76 -7.38
CA LEU A 143 16.99 -0.98 -5.99
C LEU A 143 18.49 -1.29 -5.95
N SER A 144 19.30 -0.28 -5.66
CA SER A 144 20.65 -0.50 -5.14
C SER A 144 20.52 -1.04 -3.71
N GLY A 145 21.02 -2.26 -3.48
CA GLY A 145 21.06 -2.89 -2.16
C GLY A 145 20.25 -4.18 -2.04
N ALA A 146 20.32 -5.08 -3.02
CA ALA A 146 19.87 -6.45 -2.84
C ALA A 146 21.01 -7.23 -2.17
N GLY A 147 20.86 -7.54 -0.88
CA GLY A 147 21.52 -8.70 -0.29
C GLY A 147 21.16 -9.95 -1.11
N ASP A 148 22.07 -10.89 -1.15
CA ASP A 148 21.99 -12.08 -2.00
C ASP A 148 20.65 -12.82 -1.79
N LEU A 149 20.10 -13.43 -2.84
CA LEU A 149 18.75 -14.04 -2.84
C LEU A 149 18.58 -15.08 -1.72
N THR A 150 19.70 -15.66 -1.29
CA THR A 150 19.86 -16.61 -0.20
C THR A 150 19.61 -16.04 1.20
N ASP A 151 19.65 -14.71 1.39
CA ASP A 151 19.50 -14.09 2.71
C ASP A 151 18.05 -13.76 3.10
N LEU A 152 17.10 -13.95 2.18
CA LEU A 152 15.69 -13.73 2.46
C LEU A 152 15.15 -14.78 3.46
N PRO A 153 14.42 -14.37 4.52
CA PRO A 153 13.92 -15.29 5.55
C PRO A 153 12.95 -16.34 4.99
N LEU A 154 12.25 -16.02 3.89
CA LEU A 154 11.38 -16.98 3.18
C LEU A 154 12.16 -18.02 2.37
N TRP A 155 13.38 -17.70 1.90
CA TRP A 155 14.22 -18.62 1.16
C TRP A 155 14.86 -19.67 2.09
N ARG A 156 15.27 -19.26 3.30
CA ARG A 156 15.78 -20.18 4.34
C ARG A 156 14.72 -21.19 4.81
N ALA A 157 13.52 -20.71 5.12
CA ALA A 157 12.42 -21.58 5.57
C ALA A 157 12.03 -22.67 4.55
N ALA A 158 12.31 -22.47 3.25
CA ALA A 158 11.97 -23.43 2.21
C ALA A 158 13.08 -24.46 1.93
N ASN A 159 14.31 -24.26 2.44
CA ASN A 159 15.47 -25.07 2.09
C ASN A 159 16.23 -25.65 3.31
N GLU A 160 15.77 -25.40 4.54
CA GLU A 160 16.42 -25.89 5.78
C GLU A 160 15.73 -27.12 6.42
N GLU A 161 14.74 -27.75 5.77
CA GLU A 161 14.20 -29.04 6.23
C GLU A 161 14.86 -30.22 5.48
N GLU A 162 16.02 -30.66 5.97
CA GLU A 162 16.58 -32.00 5.72
C GLU A 162 17.04 -32.64 7.05
#